data_AF-A0A9D8MG97-F1
#
_entry.id   AF-A0A9D8MG97-F1
#
_cell.length_a   1.000
_cell.length_b   1.000
_cell.length_c   1.000
_cell.angle_alpha   90.00
_cell.angle_beta   90.00
_cell.angle_gamma   90.00
#
_symmetry.space_group_name_H-M   'P 1'
#
loop_
_entity.id
_entity.type
_entity.pdbx_description
1 polymer ?
#
loop_
_entity_poly.entity_id
_entity_poly.type
_entity_poly.pdbx_seq_one_letter_code
_entity_poly.pdbx_strand_id
1 'polypeptide(L)'
;MENTNERLLSQITYPEDLRRLKVESLPEVCQELRDEIVKELSVNPGHLASSLGVVELTVALHYVFNTPTDRLVWDVGHQAYGHKMLTGRRERFSTNRKLGGIRPFPSPEESEYDTFTCGHASNSISAALGMAVAAKPQGDHPAPKVVAI
;
A
#
# COMPACT_ATOMS: atom_id res chain seq x y z
N MET A 1 -14.03 25.83 20.59
CA MET A 1 -14.42 25.22 19.30
C MET A 1 -13.13 24.71 18.70
N GLU A 2 -12.86 23.41 18.84
CA GLU A 2 -11.67 22.82 18.21
C GLU A 2 -11.85 22.94 16.71
N ASN A 3 -10.96 23.70 16.06
CA ASN A 3 -10.72 23.53 14.63
C ASN A 3 -10.06 22.15 14.49
N THR A 4 -10.87 21.10 14.37
CA THR A 4 -10.39 19.82 13.85
C THR A 4 -10.03 20.09 12.41
N ASN A 5 -8.77 20.47 12.16
CA ASN A 5 -8.20 20.44 10.83
C ASN A 5 -8.42 19.01 10.34
N GLU A 6 -9.32 18.81 9.37
CA GLU A 6 -9.69 17.47 8.93
C GLU A 6 -8.43 16.77 8.41
N ARG A 7 -8.09 15.63 9.04
CA ARG A 7 -6.91 14.83 8.70
C ARG A 7 -6.90 14.48 7.21
N LEU A 8 -5.81 14.75 6.49
CA LEU A 8 -5.72 14.47 5.05
C LEU A 8 -5.93 12.98 4.75
N LEU A 9 -5.40 12.10 5.61
CA LEU A 9 -5.55 10.66 5.49
C LEU A 9 -7.01 10.21 5.60
N SER A 10 -7.87 10.97 6.28
CA SER A 10 -9.31 10.66 6.35
C SER A 10 -10.03 10.86 5.01
N GLN A 11 -9.47 11.68 4.12
CA GLN A 11 -9.99 11.95 2.78
C GLN A 11 -9.46 10.95 1.73
N ILE A 12 -8.51 10.08 2.12
CA ILE A 12 -7.91 9.08 1.22
C ILE A 12 -8.51 7.71 1.51
N THR A 13 -9.30 7.20 0.57
CA THR A 13 -9.77 5.81 0.59
C THR A 13 -8.95 4.95 -0.37
N TYR A 14 -8.68 5.47 -1.57
CA TYR A 14 -7.90 4.78 -2.61
C TYR A 14 -6.76 5.65 -3.14
N PRO A 15 -5.78 5.07 -3.85
CA PRO A 15 -4.65 5.82 -4.40
C PRO A 15 -5.05 6.98 -5.34
N GLU A 16 -6.22 6.91 -5.96
CA GLU A 16 -6.78 8.01 -6.76
C GLU A 16 -7.02 9.28 -5.94
N ASP A 17 -7.48 9.15 -4.69
CA ASP A 17 -7.70 10.28 -3.79
C ASP A 17 -6.35 10.92 -3.41
N LEU A 18 -5.36 10.06 -3.11
CA LEU A 18 -3.99 10.49 -2.81
C LEU A 18 -3.39 11.30 -3.97
N ARG A 19 -3.59 10.88 -5.23
CA ARG A 19 -3.09 11.56 -6.43
C ARG A 19 -3.76 12.92 -6.70
N ARG A 20 -4.91 13.22 -6.10
CA ARG A 20 -5.57 14.53 -6.20
C ARG A 20 -4.96 15.57 -5.28
N LEU A 21 -4.19 15.15 -4.27
CA LEU A 21 -3.50 16.06 -3.38
C LEU A 21 -2.31 16.72 -4.09
N LYS A 22 -1.98 17.92 -3.62
CA LYS A 22 -0.75 18.60 -4.03
C LYS A 22 0.45 17.88 -3.42
N VAL A 23 1.57 17.91 -4.13
CA VAL A 23 2.82 17.24 -3.71
C VAL A 23 3.28 17.74 -2.33
N GLU A 24 3.05 19.02 -2.03
CA GLU A 24 3.43 19.66 -0.76
C GLU A 24 2.65 19.12 0.44
N SER A 25 1.50 18.47 0.20
CA SER A 25 0.67 17.84 1.24
C SER A 25 1.11 16.41 1.57
N LEU A 26 1.95 15.77 0.74
CA LEU A 26 2.37 14.38 0.94
C LEU A 26 3.16 14.13 2.24
N PRO A 27 4.04 15.05 2.72
CA PRO A 27 4.69 14.88 4.01
C PRO A 27 3.72 14.77 5.18
N GLU A 28 2.60 15.53 5.15
CA GLU A 28 1.55 15.46 6.16
C GLU A 28 0.80 14.12 6.10
N VAL A 29 0.50 13.62 4.89
CA VAL A 29 -0.07 12.28 4.70
C VAL A 29 0.87 11.20 5.28
N CYS A 30 2.17 11.29 5.05
CA CYS A 30 3.15 10.37 5.63
C CYS A 30 3.12 10.40 7.16
N GLN A 31 3.08 11.59 7.75
CA GLN A 31 3.03 11.76 9.20
C GLN A 31 1.74 11.15 9.77
N GLU A 32 0.59 11.47 9.19
CA GLU A 32 -0.68 10.91 9.62
C GLU A 32 -0.76 9.39 9.46
N LEU A 33 -0.20 8.84 8.37
CA LEU A 33 -0.16 7.40 8.14
C LEU A 33 0.72 6.69 9.16
N ARG A 34 1.86 7.29 9.52
CA ARG A 34 2.74 6.80 10.59
C ARG A 34 2.00 6.78 11.93
N ASP A 35 1.28 7.85 12.26
CA ASP A 35 0.53 7.93 13.51
C ASP A 35 -0.60 6.88 13.56
N GLU A 36 -1.28 6.62 12.43
CA GLU A 36 -2.30 5.57 12.34
C GLU A 36 -1.70 4.16 12.51
N ILE A 37 -0.54 3.88 11.90
CA ILE A 37 0.17 2.61 12.07
C ILE A 37 0.56 2.41 13.54
N VAL A 38 1.14 3.41 14.19
CA VAL A 38 1.53 3.33 15.61
C VAL A 38 0.30 3.09 16.49
N LYS A 39 -0.77 3.85 16.26
CA LYS A 39 -2.04 3.72 16.99
C LYS A 39 -2.61 2.31 16.85
N GLU A 40 -2.77 1.80 15.64
CA GLU A 40 -3.32 0.46 15.40
C GLU A 40 -2.44 -0.63 16.02
N LEU A 41 -1.12 -0.55 15.87
CA LEU A 41 -0.21 -1.57 16.38
C LEU A 41 0.02 -1.50 17.89
N SER A 42 -0.39 -0.42 18.56
CA SER A 42 -0.40 -0.36 20.03
C SER A 42 -1.42 -1.30 20.67
N VAL A 43 -2.49 -1.63 19.94
CA VAL A 43 -3.59 -2.51 20.41
C VAL A 43 -3.74 -3.79 19.55
N ASN A 44 -3.13 -3.84 18.37
CA ASN A 44 -3.12 -5.01 17.48
C ASN A 44 -1.68 -5.35 17.05
N PRO A 45 -0.94 -6.17 17.81
CA PRO A 45 0.48 -6.42 17.57
C PRO A 45 0.80 -6.94 16.16
N GLY A 46 1.87 -6.42 15.56
CA GLY A 46 2.27 -6.77 14.21
C GLY A 46 3.62 -6.19 13.81
N HIS A 47 3.87 -6.10 12.51
CA HIS A 47 5.14 -5.67 11.95
C HIS A 47 5.29 -4.14 11.95
N LEU A 48 5.70 -3.57 13.09
CA LEU A 48 5.81 -2.12 13.30
C LEU A 48 7.01 -1.50 12.55
N ALA A 49 8.24 -1.89 12.91
CA ALA A 49 9.44 -1.22 12.43
C ALA A 49 9.59 -1.26 10.90
N SER A 50 9.31 -2.42 10.29
CA SER A 50 9.34 -2.59 8.84
C SER A 50 8.32 -1.70 8.13
N SER A 51 7.10 -1.59 8.67
CA SER A 51 6.04 -0.76 8.08
C SER A 51 6.32 0.72 8.23
N LEU A 52 6.87 1.16 9.38
CA LEU A 52 7.26 2.54 9.59
C LEU A 52 8.41 2.98 8.66
N GLY A 53 9.33 2.06 8.36
CA GLY A 53 10.49 2.34 7.51
C GLY A 53 10.17 2.57 6.03
N VAL A 54 8.94 2.26 5.58
CA VAL A 54 8.54 2.39 4.16
C VAL A 54 7.33 3.30 3.95
N VAL A 55 6.95 4.11 4.94
CA VAL A 55 5.79 5.01 4.85
C VAL A 55 5.92 5.96 3.66
N GLU A 56 7.02 6.70 3.57
CA GLU A 56 7.28 7.65 2.49
C GLU A 56 7.35 6.96 1.12
N LEU A 57 8.01 5.80 1.07
CA LEU A 57 8.11 5.00 -0.15
C LEU A 57 6.71 4.56 -0.62
N THR A 58 5.87 4.09 0.30
CA THR A 58 4.51 3.63 0.00
C THR A 58 3.66 4.77 -0.56
N VAL A 59 3.71 5.94 0.08
CA VAL A 59 2.98 7.14 -0.38
C VAL A 59 3.47 7.55 -1.76
N ALA A 60 4.78 7.65 -1.97
CA ALA A 60 5.36 8.02 -3.26
C ALA A 60 4.99 7.03 -4.38
N LEU A 61 5.03 5.73 -4.10
CA LEU A 61 4.67 4.69 -5.07
C LEU A 61 3.19 4.83 -5.50
N HIS A 62 2.27 4.97 -4.55
CA HIS A 62 0.85 5.14 -4.89
C HIS A 62 0.50 6.50 -5.50
N TYR A 63 1.33 7.52 -5.24
CA TYR A 63 1.20 8.83 -5.85
C TYR A 63 1.66 8.82 -7.32
N VAL A 64 2.78 8.17 -7.63
CA VAL A 64 3.39 8.19 -8.98
C VAL A 64 2.82 7.11 -9.90
N PHE A 65 2.54 5.91 -9.38
CA PHE A 65 2.06 4.79 -10.18
C PHE A 65 0.54 4.71 -10.18
N ASN A 66 -0.03 4.36 -11.33
CA ASN A 66 -1.47 4.18 -11.51
C ASN A 66 -1.90 2.78 -11.06
N THR A 67 -1.74 2.48 -9.77
CA THR A 67 -2.22 1.22 -9.19
C THR A 67 -3.75 1.19 -9.17
N PRO A 68 -4.41 0.06 -9.50
CA PRO A 68 -3.84 -1.28 -9.65
C PRO A 68 -3.46 -1.66 -11.10
N THR A 69 -3.59 -0.75 -12.07
CA THR A 69 -3.11 -1.00 -13.44
C THR A 69 -1.61 -1.24 -13.44
N ASP A 70 -0.85 -0.31 -12.86
CA ASP A 70 0.56 -0.53 -12.52
C ASP A 70 0.64 -1.48 -11.32
N ARG A 71 1.64 -2.37 -11.35
CA ARG A 71 1.75 -3.46 -10.38
C ARG A 71 2.88 -3.21 -9.39
N LEU A 72 2.53 -3.17 -8.11
CA LEU A 72 3.49 -3.15 -7.01
C LEU A 72 3.60 -4.56 -6.41
N VAL A 73 4.81 -5.10 -6.35
CA VAL A 73 5.11 -6.43 -5.84
C VAL A 73 5.97 -6.28 -4.58
N TRP A 74 5.39 -6.50 -3.40
CA TRP A 74 6.09 -6.42 -2.12
C TRP A 74 6.77 -7.75 -1.78
N ASP A 75 8.08 -7.76 -1.51
CA ASP A 75 8.78 -8.94 -1.00
C ASP A 75 8.46 -9.16 0.49
N VAL A 76 8.17 -10.41 0.88
CA VAL A 76 7.64 -10.81 2.21
C VAL A 76 6.28 -10.20 2.55
N GLY A 77 6.10 -8.88 2.42
CA GLY A 77 4.86 -8.15 2.64
C GLY A 77 4.67 -7.59 4.05
N HIS A 78 5.58 -7.89 4.98
CA HIS A 78 5.52 -7.44 6.38
C HIS A 78 5.68 -5.93 6.57
N GLN A 79 6.08 -5.20 5.54
CA GLN A 79 6.24 -3.75 5.48
C GLN A 79 5.03 -3.04 4.84
N ALA A 80 4.06 -3.80 4.30
CA ALA A 80 2.99 -3.28 3.45
C ALA A 80 1.74 -2.80 4.20
N TYR A 81 1.85 -2.41 5.47
CA TYR A 81 0.68 -1.94 6.24
C TYR A 81 0.15 -0.60 5.73
N GLY A 82 1.05 0.35 5.44
CA GLY A 82 0.68 1.60 4.79
C GLY A 82 0.01 1.36 3.43
N HIS A 83 0.51 0.38 2.68
CA HIS A 83 -0.07 -0.02 1.40
C HIS A 83 -1.53 -0.49 1.57
N LYS A 84 -1.80 -1.38 2.53
CA LYS A 84 -3.18 -1.81 2.82
C LYS A 84 -4.07 -0.63 3.21
N MET A 85 -3.61 0.26 4.08
CA MET A 85 -4.39 1.43 4.52
C MET A 85 -4.75 2.36 3.36
N LEU A 86 -3.81 2.65 2.46
CA LEU A 86 -4.01 3.53 1.30
C LEU A 86 -4.81 2.90 0.15
N THR A 87 -5.19 1.62 0.27
CA THR A 87 -5.88 0.85 -0.78
C THR A 87 -7.20 0.27 -0.26
N GLY A 88 -7.99 1.11 0.43
CA GLY A 88 -9.35 0.82 0.84
C GLY A 88 -9.50 -0.04 2.09
N ARG A 89 -8.41 -0.32 2.83
CA ARG A 89 -8.45 -1.25 3.99
C ARG A 89 -8.14 -0.57 5.33
N ARG A 90 -8.02 0.76 5.39
CA ARG A 90 -7.74 1.52 6.63
C ARG A 90 -8.72 1.19 7.76
N GLU A 91 -10.03 1.31 7.51
CA GLU A 91 -11.08 1.07 8.52
C GLU A 91 -11.14 -0.40 9.01
N ARG A 92 -10.72 -1.35 8.17
CA ARG A 92 -10.67 -2.78 8.51
C ARG A 92 -9.33 -3.21 9.11
N PHE A 93 -8.37 -2.29 9.24
CA PHE A 93 -6.99 -2.63 9.62
C PHE A 93 -6.88 -3.20 11.04
N SER A 94 -7.78 -2.79 11.94
CA SER A 94 -7.92 -3.34 13.30
C SER A 94 -8.22 -4.85 13.33
N THR A 95 -8.61 -5.44 12.20
CA THR A 95 -8.82 -6.89 12.02
C THR A 95 -7.60 -7.65 11.52
N ASN A 96 -6.50 -6.95 11.19
CA ASN A 96 -5.29 -7.56 10.67
C ASN A 96 -4.79 -8.68 11.58
N ARG A 97 -4.44 -9.83 10.99
CA ARG A 97 -3.96 -11.05 11.67
C ARG A 97 -4.99 -11.76 12.55
N LYS A 98 -6.25 -11.33 12.55
CA LYS A 98 -7.34 -12.02 13.25
C LYS A 98 -8.04 -13.00 12.32
N LEU A 99 -8.61 -14.07 12.88
CA LEU A 99 -9.42 -15.02 12.12
C LEU A 99 -10.59 -14.29 11.45
N GLY A 100 -10.73 -14.46 10.13
CA GLY A 100 -11.75 -13.76 9.33
C GLY A 100 -11.50 -12.26 9.08
N GLY A 101 -10.37 -11.73 9.57
CA GLY A 101 -9.91 -10.37 9.31
C GLY A 101 -9.06 -10.25 8.05
N ILE A 102 -8.43 -9.09 7.87
CA ILE A 102 -7.45 -8.91 6.79
C ILE A 102 -6.17 -9.71 7.05
N ARG A 103 -5.56 -10.18 5.97
CA ARG A 103 -4.38 -11.04 5.93
C ARG A 103 -3.13 -10.30 6.42
N PRO A 104 -2.21 -11.01 7.08
CA PRO A 104 -0.96 -10.43 7.59
C PRO A 104 -0.06 -9.82 6.50
N PHE A 105 -0.17 -10.32 5.26
CA PHE A 105 0.64 -9.93 4.12
C PHE A 105 -0.25 -9.65 2.90
N PRO A 106 0.25 -8.96 1.85
CA PRO A 106 -0.49 -8.79 0.61
C PRO A 106 -0.88 -10.14 -0.02
N SER A 107 -2.12 -10.23 -0.49
CA SER A 107 -2.65 -11.38 -1.21
C SER A 107 -3.68 -10.95 -2.27
N PRO A 108 -3.57 -11.43 -3.52
CA PRO A 108 -4.54 -11.15 -4.58
C PRO A 108 -5.98 -11.59 -4.25
N GLU A 109 -6.15 -12.54 -3.34
CA GLU A 109 -7.46 -12.99 -2.85
C GLU A 109 -8.14 -11.96 -1.93
N GLU A 110 -7.38 -10.99 -1.40
CA GLU A 110 -7.91 -9.93 -0.52
C GLU A 110 -8.16 -8.62 -1.27
N SER A 111 -7.29 -8.25 -2.21
CA SER A 111 -7.34 -6.94 -2.88
C SER A 111 -6.69 -6.99 -4.26
N GLU A 112 -7.24 -6.24 -5.21
CA GLU A 112 -6.65 -6.04 -6.54
C GLU A 112 -5.30 -5.30 -6.50
N TYR A 113 -5.02 -4.56 -5.42
CA TYR A 113 -3.76 -3.84 -5.21
C TYR A 113 -2.64 -4.78 -4.72
N ASP A 114 -2.99 -5.97 -4.24
CA ASP A 114 -2.05 -6.97 -3.77
C ASP A 114 -1.70 -7.90 -4.94
N THR A 115 -0.68 -7.54 -5.74
CA THR A 115 -0.48 -8.17 -7.05
C THR A 115 0.11 -9.58 -7.02
N PHE A 116 0.69 -10.00 -5.88
CA PHE A 116 1.30 -11.30 -5.66
C PHE A 116 1.11 -11.75 -4.21
N THR A 117 0.95 -13.06 -3.99
CA THR A 117 0.84 -13.62 -2.64
C THR A 117 2.19 -13.62 -1.95
N CYS A 118 2.29 -12.87 -0.86
CA CYS A 118 3.55 -12.68 -0.13
C CYS A 118 3.65 -13.59 1.11
N GLY A 119 4.87 -13.80 1.61
CA GLY A 119 5.12 -14.47 2.89
C GLY A 119 6.57 -14.95 3.04
N HIS A 120 7.02 -15.82 2.13
CA HIS A 120 8.45 -16.11 2.01
C HIS A 120 9.18 -14.95 1.34
N ALA A 121 10.45 -14.78 1.66
CA ALA A 121 11.31 -13.76 1.07
C ALA A 121 11.83 -14.16 -0.32
N SER A 122 12.34 -13.17 -1.06
CA SER A 122 13.12 -13.31 -2.29
C SER A 122 12.35 -13.80 -3.52
N ASN A 123 11.03 -13.60 -3.55
CA ASN A 123 10.18 -13.99 -4.68
C ASN A 123 9.70 -12.80 -5.54
N SER A 124 9.81 -11.57 -5.02
CA SER A 124 9.30 -10.35 -5.67
C SER A 124 9.90 -10.11 -7.05
N ILE A 125 11.22 -10.20 -7.20
CA ILE A 125 11.93 -9.93 -8.47
C ILE A 125 11.49 -10.92 -9.55
N SER A 126 11.42 -12.22 -9.23
CA SER A 126 10.99 -13.26 -10.16
C SER A 126 9.53 -13.08 -10.58
N ALA A 127 8.65 -12.77 -9.62
CA ALA A 127 7.25 -12.49 -9.90
C ALA A 127 7.08 -11.23 -10.76
N ALA A 128 7.76 -10.14 -10.42
CA ALA A 128 7.74 -8.89 -11.15
C ALA A 128 8.26 -9.06 -12.59
N LEU A 129 9.32 -9.84 -12.80
CA LEU A 129 9.81 -10.16 -14.14
C LEU A 129 8.74 -10.88 -14.97
N GLY A 130 8.09 -11.90 -14.40
CA GLY A 130 7.01 -12.62 -15.06
C GLY A 130 5.85 -11.69 -15.44
N MET A 131 5.44 -10.81 -14.52
CA MET A 131 4.40 -9.80 -14.78
C MET A 131 4.82 -8.81 -15.87
N ALA A 132 6.06 -8.33 -15.86
CA ALA A 132 6.57 -7.39 -16.85
C ALA A 132 6.64 -8.01 -18.26
N VAL A 133 7.02 -9.29 -18.36
CA VAL A 133 7.01 -10.03 -19.62
C VAL A 133 5.58 -10.23 -20.13
N ALA A 134 4.63 -10.52 -19.25
CA ALA A 134 3.22 -10.68 -19.61
C ALA A 134 2.54 -9.35 -19.97
N ALA A 135 2.98 -8.24 -19.37
CA ALA A 135 2.47 -6.90 -19.61
C ALA A 135 2.98 -6.27 -20.92
N LYS A 136 3.83 -6.96 -21.69
CA LYS A 136 4.36 -6.45 -22.97
C LYS A 136 3.22 -5.95 -23.86
N PRO A 137 3.39 -4.78 -24.49
CA PRO A 137 2.31 -4.13 -25.20
C PRO A 137 1.90 -4.95 -26.43
N GLN A 138 0.59 -5.05 -26.67
CA GLN A 138 0.03 -5.48 -27.95
C GLN A 138 -0.56 -4.24 -28.62
N GLY A 139 0.05 -3.80 -29.74
CA GLY A 139 -0.33 -2.56 -30.42
C GLY A 139 0.24 -1.30 -29.76
N ASP A 140 -0.47 -0.18 -29.89
CA ASP A 140 0.02 1.16 -29.51
C ASP A 140 -0.23 1.53 -28.03
N HIS A 141 -0.73 0.60 -27.22
CA HIS A 141 -0.99 0.86 -25.82
C HIS A 141 0.30 0.69 -24.99
N PRO A 142 0.68 1.66 -24.14
CA PRO A 142 1.84 1.49 -23.27
C PRO A 142 1.59 0.36 -22.26
N ALA A 143 2.61 -0.48 -22.08
CA ALA A 143 2.58 -1.54 -21.07
C ALA A 143 2.44 -0.96 -19.65
N PRO A 144 1.63 -1.59 -18.78
CA PRO A 144 1.65 -1.32 -17.35
C PRO A 144 3.05 -1.40 -16.75
N LYS A 145 3.36 -0.54 -15.80
CA LYS A 145 4.62 -0.59 -15.05
C LYS A 145 4.55 -1.67 -13.99
N VAL A 146 5.67 -2.33 -13.75
CA VAL A 146 5.82 -3.33 -12.68
C VAL A 146 7.00 -2.92 -11.82
N VAL A 147 6.79 -2.82 -10.51
CA VAL A 147 7.78 -2.38 -9.53
C VAL A 147 7.85 -3.43 -8.42
N ALA A 148 9.04 -3.98 -8.18
CA ALA A 148 9.31 -4.83 -7.03
C ALA A 148 9.87 -3.98 -5.88
N ILE A 149 9.40 -4.24 -4.66
CA ILE A 149 9.83 -3.60 -3.41
C ILE A 149 10.36 -4.65 -2.46
#